data_AF-A0A1M5EUM7-F1
#
_entry.id   AF-A0A1M5EUM7-F1
#
_cell.length_a   1.000
_cell.length_b   1.000
_cell.length_c   1.000
_cell.angle_alpha   90.00
_cell.angle_beta   90.00
_cell.angle_gamma   90.00
#
_symmetry.space_group_name_H-M   'P 1'
#
loop_
_entity.id
_entity.type
_entity.pdbx_description
1 polymer ?
#
loop_
_entity_poly.entity_id
_entity_poly.type
_entity_poly.pdbx_seq_one_letter_code
_entity_poly.pdbx_strand_id
1 'polypeptide(L)'
;MTDMTATIKRIAKKAGYSKADIAAGIAFHDRKNRLANPPGSFDKAGRFHADERTESVVHARRPSRAYPYSEMKAARTADHCAELFGATPLHAKRICKALESDGTDLKTILKEVRTAPPAPA
;
A
#
# COMPACT_ATOMS: atom_id res chain seq x y z
N MET A 1 -24.47 -6.21 4.68
CA MET A 1 -23.16 -5.59 4.94
C MET A 1 -22.70 -4.92 3.66
N THR A 2 -22.70 -3.59 3.61
CA THR A 2 -22.17 -2.83 2.48
C THR A 2 -20.67 -3.08 2.41
N ASP A 3 -20.17 -3.56 1.28
CA ASP A 3 -18.72 -3.70 1.07
C ASP A 3 -18.09 -2.29 1.07
N MET A 4 -17.46 -1.94 2.20
CA MET A 4 -16.80 -0.66 2.38
C MET A 4 -15.73 -0.44 1.32
N THR A 5 -14.97 -1.49 0.97
CA THR A 5 -13.94 -1.45 -0.06
C THR A 5 -14.53 -1.06 -1.42
N ALA A 6 -15.68 -1.61 -1.81
CA ALA A 6 -16.37 -1.22 -3.05
C ALA A 6 -16.81 0.26 -3.04
N THR A 7 -17.23 0.77 -1.88
CA THR A 7 -17.60 2.18 -1.72
C THR A 7 -16.38 3.10 -1.83
N ILE A 8 -15.27 2.79 -1.15
CA ILE A 8 -14.02 3.54 -1.26
C ILE A 8 -13.51 3.56 -2.70
N LYS A 9 -13.50 2.41 -3.40
CA LYS A 9 -13.10 2.31 -4.82
C LYS A 9 -13.88 3.27 -5.71
N ARG A 10 -15.21 3.32 -5.54
CA ARG A 10 -16.09 4.21 -6.30
C ARG A 10 -15.83 5.69 -6.00
N ILE A 11 -15.63 6.03 -4.73
CA ILE A 11 -15.35 7.42 -4.31
C ILE A 11 -13.98 7.86 -4.82
N ALA A 12 -12.94 7.03 -4.67
CA ALA A 12 -11.58 7.30 -5.16
C ALA A 12 -11.57 7.50 -6.69
N LYS A 13 -12.26 6.65 -7.44
CA LYS A 13 -12.40 6.82 -8.90
C LYS A 13 -13.07 8.14 -9.27
N LYS A 14 -14.15 8.52 -8.58
CA LYS A 14 -14.85 9.79 -8.82
C LYS A 14 -13.96 11.01 -8.51
N ALA A 15 -13.00 10.84 -7.61
CA ALA A 15 -12.03 11.86 -7.24
C ALA A 15 -10.80 11.94 -8.15
N GLY A 16 -10.70 11.08 -9.16
CA GLY A 16 -9.60 11.10 -10.14
C GLY A 16 -8.40 10.23 -9.78
N TYR A 17 -8.48 9.37 -8.75
CA TYR A 17 -7.43 8.38 -8.50
C TYR A 17 -7.42 7.31 -9.60
N SER A 18 -6.22 6.96 -10.06
CA SER A 18 -6.05 5.93 -11.07
C SER A 18 -6.36 4.53 -10.52
N LYS A 19 -6.50 3.54 -11.41
CA LYS A 19 -6.62 2.13 -10.99
C LYS A 19 -5.39 1.66 -10.21
N ALA A 20 -4.20 2.13 -10.61
CA ALA A 20 -2.93 1.83 -9.94
C ALA A 20 -2.91 2.37 -8.50
N ASP A 21 -3.33 3.63 -8.30
CA ASP A 21 -3.40 4.23 -6.96
C ASP A 21 -4.32 3.44 -6.03
N ILE A 22 -5.49 3.06 -6.53
CA ILE A 22 -6.48 2.28 -5.78
C ILE A 22 -5.93 0.91 -5.43
N ALA A 23 -5.28 0.21 -6.37
CA ALA A 23 -4.64 -1.08 -6.12
C ALA A 23 -3.51 -0.98 -5.09
N ALA A 24 -2.64 0.02 -5.21
CA ALA A 24 -1.55 0.27 -4.26
C ALA A 24 -2.07 0.58 -2.85
N GLY A 25 -3.13 1.40 -2.73
CA GLY A 25 -3.73 1.73 -1.45
C GLY A 25 -4.36 0.53 -0.74
N ILE A 26 -5.05 -0.33 -1.49
CA ILE A 26 -5.63 -1.57 -0.96
C ILE A 26 -4.52 -2.54 -0.53
N ALA A 27 -3.52 -2.77 -1.40
CA ALA A 27 -2.40 -3.65 -1.08
C ALA A 27 -1.64 -3.15 0.16
N PHE A 28 -1.42 -1.84 0.28
CA PHE A 28 -0.78 -1.25 1.45
C PHE A 28 -1.63 -1.44 2.71
N HIS A 29 -2.94 -1.17 2.64
CA HIS A 29 -3.87 -1.41 3.74
C HIS A 29 -3.80 -2.86 4.23
N ASP A 30 -3.93 -3.81 3.30
CA ASP A 30 -4.02 -5.23 3.66
C ASP A 30 -2.69 -5.74 4.24
N ARG A 31 -1.55 -5.32 3.67
CA ARG A 31 -0.22 -5.71 4.17
C ARG A 31 0.14 -5.03 5.49
N LYS A 32 -0.24 -3.76 5.69
CA LYS A 32 -0.04 -3.00 6.93
C LYS A 32 -0.84 -3.62 8.07
N ASN A 33 -2.12 -3.93 7.82
CA ASN A 33 -3.05 -4.49 8.80
C ASN A 33 -2.98 -6.02 8.89
N ARG A 34 -2.02 -6.64 8.18
CA ARG A 34 -1.76 -8.09 8.19
C ARG A 34 -2.96 -8.93 7.75
N LEU A 35 -3.82 -8.36 6.91
CA LEU A 35 -4.91 -9.05 6.21
C LEU A 35 -4.36 -9.84 5.02
N ALA A 36 -3.21 -9.43 4.49
CA ALA A 36 -2.44 -10.15 3.49
C ALA A 36 -0.95 -10.14 3.85
N ASN A 37 -0.24 -11.21 3.48
CA ASN A 37 1.22 -11.27 3.59
C ASN A 37 1.87 -10.96 2.23
N PRO A 38 3.00 -10.23 2.22
CA PRO A 38 3.81 -10.14 1.01
C PRO A 38 4.33 -11.55 0.63
N PRO A 39 4.44 -11.87 -0.67
CA PRO A 39 5.01 -13.13 -1.12
C PRO A 39 6.50 -13.21 -0.74
N GLY A 40 6.94 -14.42 -0.41
CA GLY A 40 8.30 -14.67 0.04
C GLY A 40 8.41 -16.00 0.77
N SER A 41 9.65 -16.34 1.13
CA SER A 41 9.97 -17.61 1.77
C SER A 41 10.82 -17.40 3.03
N PHE A 42 10.70 -18.33 3.97
CA PHE A 42 11.56 -18.40 5.13
C PHE A 42 12.68 -19.40 4.87
N ASP A 43 13.91 -19.00 5.20
CA ASP A 43 15.02 -19.95 5.23
C ASP A 43 15.03 -20.79 6.51
N LYS A 44 15.93 -21.77 6.59
CA LYS A 44 16.08 -22.65 7.77
C LYS A 44 16.45 -21.90 9.05
N ALA A 45 16.92 -20.66 8.96
CA ALA A 45 17.28 -19.82 10.10
C ALA A 45 16.15 -18.84 10.49
N GLY A 46 14.96 -18.96 9.89
CA GLY A 46 13.80 -18.11 10.18
C GLY A 46 13.88 -16.71 9.58
N ARG A 47 14.74 -16.49 8.58
CA ARG A 47 14.87 -15.20 7.87
C ARG A 47 13.90 -15.17 6.70
N PHE A 48 13.12 -14.10 6.60
CA PHE A 48 12.18 -13.90 5.49
C PHE A 48 12.88 -13.23 4.32
N HIS A 49 12.76 -13.84 3.14
CA HIS A 49 13.20 -13.31 1.87
C HIS A 49 11.98 -13.01 1.00
N ALA A 50 11.84 -11.74 0.59
CA ALA A 50 10.72 -11.30 -0.24
C ALA A 50 10.94 -11.70 -1.70
N ASP A 51 9.89 -12.22 -2.35
CA ASP A 51 9.92 -12.56 -3.77
C ASP A 51 9.81 -11.30 -4.66
N GLU A 52 9.09 -10.28 -4.17
CA GLU A 52 8.94 -9.00 -4.85
C GLU A 52 10.20 -8.14 -4.64
N ARG A 53 10.82 -7.69 -5.74
CA ARG A 53 12.12 -7.01 -5.74
C ARG A 53 12.04 -5.55 -6.22
N THR A 54 11.11 -4.77 -5.67
CA THR A 54 11.06 -3.33 -5.95
C THR A 54 12.22 -2.58 -5.26
N GLU A 55 12.46 -1.31 -5.61
CA GLU A 55 13.51 -0.47 -5.03
C GLU A 55 13.47 -0.46 -3.50
N SER A 56 12.27 -0.31 -2.92
CA SER A 56 12.06 -0.35 -1.47
C SER A 56 12.54 -1.65 -0.81
N VAL A 57 12.42 -2.80 -1.49
CA VAL A 57 12.88 -4.10 -0.97
C VAL A 57 14.37 -4.32 -1.26
N VAL A 58 14.84 -3.94 -2.44
CA VAL A 58 16.25 -4.10 -2.84
C VAL A 58 17.18 -3.27 -1.94
N HIS A 59 16.76 -2.06 -1.57
CA HIS A 59 17.51 -1.18 -0.67
C HIS A 59 17.28 -1.47 0.82
N ALA A 60 16.37 -2.39 1.17
CA ALA A 60 16.19 -2.81 2.54
C ALA A 60 17.44 -3.55 3.06
N ARG A 61 17.67 -3.48 4.37
CA ARG A 61 18.72 -4.29 5.01
C ARG A 61 18.50 -5.76 4.67
N ARG A 62 19.54 -6.45 4.20
CA ARG A 62 19.47 -7.91 3.97
C ARG A 62 19.07 -8.66 5.25
N PRO A 63 18.19 -9.67 5.16
CA PRO A 63 17.78 -10.47 6.32
C PRO A 63 18.99 -11.13 7.00
N SER A 64 19.06 -11.02 8.32
CA SER A 64 20.14 -11.58 9.14
C SER A 64 19.59 -12.15 10.44
N ARG A 65 20.41 -12.84 11.24
CA ARG A 65 19.97 -13.38 12.55
C ARG A 65 19.42 -12.29 13.48
N ALA A 66 20.04 -11.10 13.48
CA ALA A 66 19.57 -9.98 14.30
C ALA A 66 18.36 -9.25 13.68
N TYR A 67 18.19 -9.33 12.35
CA TYR A 67 17.12 -8.66 11.61
C TYR A 67 16.47 -9.61 10.60
N PRO A 68 15.71 -10.63 11.06
CA PRO A 68 15.20 -11.69 10.18
C PRO A 68 14.07 -11.23 9.24
N TYR A 69 13.42 -10.10 9.54
CA TYR A 69 12.22 -9.64 8.82
C TYR A 69 12.41 -8.31 8.07
N SER A 70 13.65 -7.91 7.78
CA SER A 70 13.93 -6.63 7.12
C SER A 70 13.20 -6.48 5.77
N GLU A 71 13.27 -7.49 4.90
CA GLU A 71 12.59 -7.47 3.60
C GLU A 71 11.06 -7.57 3.76
N MET A 72 10.56 -8.34 4.73
CA MET A 72 9.12 -8.38 5.03
C MET A 72 8.59 -6.99 5.44
N LYS A 73 9.33 -6.27 6.28
CA LYS A 73 8.96 -4.93 6.72
C LYS A 73 8.95 -3.96 5.53
N ALA A 74 9.95 -4.03 4.66
CA ALA A 74 10.01 -3.23 3.44
C ALA A 74 8.82 -3.53 2.51
N ALA A 75 8.50 -4.81 2.30
CA ALA A 75 7.39 -5.26 1.46
C ALA A 75 5.98 -4.90 2.00
N ARG A 76 5.91 -4.35 3.22
CA ARG A 76 4.66 -3.84 3.85
C ARG A 76 4.55 -2.31 3.80
N THR A 77 5.54 -1.61 3.26
CA THR A 77 5.52 -0.15 3.18
C THR A 77 4.62 0.34 2.05
N ALA A 78 4.14 1.57 2.19
CA ALA A 78 3.37 2.23 1.14
C ALA A 78 4.22 2.47 -0.12
N ASP A 79 5.52 2.71 0.06
CA ASP A 79 6.46 2.98 -1.03
C ASP A 79 6.59 1.72 -1.90
N HIS A 80 6.84 0.56 -1.28
CA HIS A 80 6.84 -0.72 -1.98
C HIS A 80 5.52 -1.03 -2.71
N CYS A 81 4.38 -0.82 -2.05
CA CYS A 81 3.09 -1.07 -2.67
C CYS A 81 2.86 -0.11 -3.86
N ALA A 82 3.28 1.15 -3.74
CA ALA A 82 3.18 2.10 -4.84
C ALA A 82 4.08 1.71 -6.02
N GLU A 83 5.31 1.29 -5.76
CA GLU A 83 6.25 0.78 -6.78
C GLU A 83 5.66 -0.43 -7.54
N LEU A 84 5.03 -1.38 -6.84
CA LEU A 84 4.44 -2.58 -7.46
C LEU A 84 3.36 -2.26 -8.50
N PHE A 85 2.57 -1.21 -8.28
CA PHE A 85 1.45 -0.86 -9.15
C PHE A 85 1.73 0.36 -10.04
N GLY A 86 2.91 0.98 -9.96
CA GLY A 86 3.23 2.21 -10.68
C GLY A 86 2.42 3.42 -10.20
N ALA A 87 2.20 3.52 -8.88
CA ALA A 87 1.44 4.58 -8.24
C ALA A 87 2.34 5.53 -7.43
N THR A 88 1.74 6.61 -6.91
CA THR A 88 2.43 7.52 -5.99
C THR A 88 2.22 7.06 -4.53
N PRO A 89 3.26 6.97 -3.69
CA PRO A 89 3.12 6.53 -2.29
C PRO A 89 2.14 7.36 -1.46
N LEU A 90 2.03 8.67 -1.74
CA LEU A 90 1.06 9.55 -1.12
C LEU A 90 -0.39 9.10 -1.38
N HIS A 91 -0.69 8.65 -2.60
CA HIS A 91 -2.03 8.17 -2.95
C HIS A 91 -2.36 6.87 -2.23
N ALA A 92 -1.41 5.93 -2.19
CA ALA A 92 -1.57 4.68 -1.44
C ALA A 92 -1.87 4.94 0.04
N LYS A 93 -1.16 5.89 0.68
CA LYS A 93 -1.40 6.30 2.07
C LYS A 93 -2.79 6.91 2.28
N ARG A 94 -3.24 7.81 1.38
CA ARG A 94 -4.57 8.44 1.45
C ARG A 94 -5.70 7.41 1.33
N ILE A 95 -5.57 6.46 0.40
CA ILE A 95 -6.57 5.41 0.18
C ILE A 95 -6.59 4.41 1.35
N CYS A 96 -5.41 4.01 1.86
CA CYS A 96 -5.32 3.20 3.07
C CYS A 96 -6.00 3.89 4.26
N LYS A 97 -5.76 5.18 4.49
CA LYS A 97 -6.42 5.92 5.57
C LYS A 97 -7.95 5.96 5.38
N ALA A 98 -8.41 6.13 4.14
CA ALA A 98 -9.84 6.08 3.84
C ALA A 98 -10.48 4.69 4.07
N LEU A 99 -9.72 3.60 3.99
CA LEU A 99 -10.18 2.25 4.33
C LEU A 99 -10.20 2.02 5.85
N GLU A 100 -9.27 2.63 6.58
CA GLU A 100 -9.20 2.56 8.05
C GLU A 100 -10.27 3.43 8.73
N SER A 101 -10.65 4.54 8.12
CA SER A 101 -11.78 5.35 8.58
C SER A 101 -13.11 4.75 8.07
N ASP A 102 -14.15 4.74 8.90
CA ASP A 102 -15.49 4.17 8.59
C ASP A 102 -16.29 4.90 7.48
N GLY A 103 -15.62 5.50 6.48
CA GLY A 103 -16.22 6.20 5.35
C GLY A 103 -16.49 7.69 5.57
N THR A 104 -16.39 8.20 6.80
CA THR A 104 -16.65 9.61 7.15
C THR A 104 -15.55 10.55 6.64
N ASP A 105 -14.29 10.12 6.69
CA ASP A 105 -13.12 10.95 6.35
C ASP A 105 -12.89 11.15 4.86
N LEU A 106 -13.48 10.34 3.99
CA LEU A 106 -13.28 10.50 2.55
C LEU A 106 -13.74 11.86 2.04
N LYS A 107 -14.87 12.38 2.53
CA LYS A 107 -15.34 13.72 2.13
C LYS A 107 -14.35 14.82 2.52
N THR A 108 -13.69 14.66 3.66
CA THR A 108 -12.64 15.56 4.17
C THR A 108 -11.35 15.42 3.36
N ILE A 109 -10.90 14.19 3.12
CA ILE A 109 -9.73 13.87 2.28
C ILE A 109 -9.93 14.40 0.85
N LEU A 110 -11.14 14.26 0.29
CA LEU A 110 -11.49 14.79 -1.04
C LEU A 110 -11.55 16.32 -1.09
N LYS A 111 -11.86 16.98 0.03
CA LYS A 111 -11.83 18.45 0.13
C LYS A 111 -10.39 18.98 0.12
N GLU A 112 -9.45 18.24 0.72
CA GLU A 112 -8.01 18.56 0.70
C GLU A 112 -7.33 18.21 -0.64
N VAL A 113 -7.83 17.20 -1.37
CA VAL A 113 -7.36 16.82 -2.72
C VAL A 113 -7.77 17.84 -3.81
N ARG A 114 -8.45 18.94 -3.46
CA ARG A 114 -8.66 20.09 -4.36
C ARG A 114 -7.35 20.71 -4.88
N THR A 115 -6.20 20.37 -4.31
CA THR A 115 -4.88 20.49 -4.94
C THR A 115 -4.52 19.21 -5.70
N ALA A 116 -5.25 18.97 -6.80
CA ALA A 116 -5.06 17.99 -7.89
C ALA A 116 -4.57 16.55 -7.58
N PRO A 117 -5.20 15.49 -8.13
CA PRO A 117 -4.43 14.29 -8.46
C PRO A 117 -3.35 14.69 -9.48
N PRO A 118 -2.04 14.43 -9.24
CA PRO A 118 -1.00 14.72 -10.22
C PRO A 118 -1.30 13.96 -11.51
N ALA A 119 -1.17 14.66 -12.64
CA ALA A 119 -1.36 14.08 -13.95
C ALA A 119 -0.47 12.83 -14.10
N PRO A 120 -1.00 11.72 -14.68
CA PRO A 120 -0.11 10.68 -15.18
C PRO A 120 0.80 11.31 -16.23
N ALA A 121 2.11 11.09 -16.09
CA ALA A 121 3.09 11.45 -17.12
C ALA A 121 2.82 10.71 -18.43
#